data_AF-A0A0K9NU53-F1
#
_entry.id   AF-A0A0K9NU53-F1
#
_cell.length_a   1.000
_cell.length_b   1.000
_cell.length_c   1.000
_cell.angle_alpha   90.00
_cell.angle_beta   90.00
_cell.angle_gamma   90.00
#
_symmetry.space_group_name_H-M   'P 1'
#
loop_
_entity.id
_entity.type
_entity.pdbx_description
1 polymer ?
#
loop_
_entity_poly.entity_id
_entity_poly.type
_entity_poly.pdbx_seq_one_letter_code
_entity_poly.pdbx_strand_id
1 'polypeptide(L)'
;MVKTDLNKGYVTQIIGPVLDIKFPEGNLPPIYSAIKITLDDQTETIVEVQQLLGDNQVRAVSMRSTDGLKRGVEALDLGKPISVPVGTPTLGRIFNVIGEPVDEQGAVTYDETLPIHRDAPAFTELETKPSIFETGIKVVDLLAPYRRGGKIGLFGGAGVGKTVLIMELIVRPVWKESFAF
;
A
#
# COMPACT_ATOMS: atom_id res chain seq x y z
N MET A 1 17.00 -22.54 -15.13
CA MET A 1 16.36 -21.24 -15.43
C MET A 1 14.98 -21.55 -16.00
N VAL A 2 13.94 -21.48 -15.18
CA VAL A 2 12.57 -21.65 -15.66
C VAL A 2 12.23 -20.38 -16.44
N LYS A 3 11.94 -20.50 -17.73
CA LYS A 3 11.33 -19.40 -18.49
C LYS A 3 9.94 -19.21 -17.87
N THR A 4 9.79 -18.21 -17.03
CA THR A 4 8.47 -17.73 -16.65
C THR A 4 7.97 -16.96 -17.86
N ASP A 5 7.20 -17.61 -18.72
CA ASP A 5 6.43 -16.90 -19.75
C ASP A 5 5.55 -15.89 -19.00
N LEU A 6 5.93 -14.62 -19.08
CA LEU A 6 5.22 -13.56 -18.38
C LEU A 6 3.85 -13.41 -19.04
N ASN A 7 2.80 -13.51 -18.24
CA ASN A 7 1.42 -13.42 -18.72
C ASN A 7 1.15 -11.99 -19.21
N LYS A 8 0.89 -11.88 -20.52
CA LYS A 8 0.73 -10.60 -21.22
C LYS A 8 -0.72 -10.33 -21.56
N GLY A 9 -1.16 -9.12 -21.29
CA GLY A 9 -2.44 -8.58 -21.69
C GLY A 9 -2.29 -7.26 -22.46
N TYR A 10 -3.42 -6.67 -22.83
CA TYR A 10 -3.47 -5.35 -23.44
C TYR A 10 -4.62 -4.53 -22.88
N VAL A 11 -4.42 -3.22 -22.80
CA VAL A 11 -5.43 -2.28 -22.31
C VAL A 11 -6.53 -2.12 -23.34
N THR A 12 -7.77 -2.44 -22.98
CA THR A 12 -8.94 -2.32 -23.88
C THR A 12 -9.73 -1.04 -23.66
N GLN A 13 -9.83 -0.60 -22.40
CA GLN A 13 -10.61 0.58 -22.03
C GLN A 13 -9.93 1.33 -20.89
N ILE A 14 -10.11 2.65 -20.87
CA ILE A 14 -9.57 3.58 -19.87
C ILE A 14 -10.70 4.53 -19.49
N ILE A 15 -11.06 4.59 -18.21
CA ILE A 15 -12.11 5.44 -17.65
C ILE A 15 -11.56 6.11 -16.39
N GLY A 16 -10.96 7.29 -16.57
CA GLY A 16 -10.22 7.94 -15.48
C GLY A 16 -9.14 6.99 -14.93
N PRO A 17 -9.08 6.71 -13.61
CA PRO A 17 -8.08 5.82 -13.02
C PRO A 17 -8.36 4.33 -13.23
N VAL A 18 -9.50 3.97 -13.84
CA VAL A 18 -9.93 2.58 -14.04
C VAL A 18 -9.55 2.10 -15.44
N LEU A 19 -8.91 0.94 -15.53
CA LEU A 19 -8.48 0.32 -16.78
C LEU A 19 -9.06 -1.07 -16.89
N ASP A 20 -9.58 -1.41 -18.07
CA ASP A 20 -9.97 -2.79 -18.40
C ASP A 20 -8.89 -3.40 -19.29
N ILE A 21 -8.34 -4.53 -18.87
CA ILE A 21 -7.17 -5.20 -19.49
C ILE A 21 -7.58 -6.61 -19.90
N LYS A 22 -7.34 -6.97 -21.16
CA LYS A 22 -7.65 -8.29 -21.72
C LYS A 22 -6.41 -9.16 -21.79
N PHE A 23 -6.50 -10.39 -21.30
CA PHE A 23 -5.45 -11.40 -21.31
C PHE A 23 -5.80 -12.52 -22.30
N PRO A 24 -5.25 -12.51 -23.54
CA PRO A 24 -5.71 -13.38 -24.63
C PRO A 24 -5.55 -14.87 -24.36
N GLU A 25 -4.52 -15.24 -23.60
CA GLU A 25 -4.20 -16.62 -23.27
C GLU A 25 -5.18 -17.23 -22.26
N GLY A 26 -6.13 -16.44 -21.75
CA GLY A 26 -7.14 -16.90 -20.79
C GLY A 26 -6.62 -17.10 -19.37
N ASN A 27 -5.32 -16.93 -19.15
CA ASN A 27 -4.72 -16.88 -17.82
C ASN A 27 -5.01 -15.51 -17.20
N LEU A 28 -6.05 -15.42 -16.37
CA LEU A 28 -6.42 -14.16 -15.72
C LEU A 28 -5.65 -13.99 -14.41
N PRO A 29 -4.95 -12.86 -14.21
CA PRO A 29 -4.35 -12.55 -12.91
C PRO A 29 -5.43 -12.52 -11.82
N PRO A 30 -5.14 -13.03 -10.61
CA PRO A 30 -6.08 -12.96 -9.51
C PRO A 30 -6.34 -11.51 -9.07
N ILE A 31 -7.41 -11.32 -8.31
CA ILE A 31 -7.69 -10.04 -7.64
C ILE A 31 -6.48 -9.70 -6.73
N TYR A 32 -6.13 -8.41 -6.69
CA TYR A 32 -4.97 -7.83 -6.01
C TYR A 32 -3.61 -8.09 -6.66
N SER A 33 -3.54 -8.75 -7.81
CA SER A 33 -2.28 -8.80 -8.58
C SER A 33 -1.89 -7.42 -9.12
N ALA A 34 -0.59 -7.14 -9.09
CA ALA A 34 0.00 -5.98 -9.72
C ALA A 34 0.30 -6.27 -11.19
N ILE A 35 -0.16 -5.39 -12.07
CA ILE A 35 0.12 -5.40 -13.50
C ILE A 35 0.96 -4.17 -13.83
N LYS A 36 2.05 -4.38 -14.56
CA LYS A 36 2.96 -3.36 -15.02
C LYS A 36 2.64 -2.97 -16.46
N ILE A 37 2.48 -1.68 -16.72
CA ILE A 37 2.27 -1.10 -18.04
C ILE A 37 3.45 -0.18 -18.33
N THR A 38 4.13 -0.40 -19.46
CA THR A 38 5.23 0.45 -19.91
C THR A 38 4.71 1.41 -20.99
N LEU A 39 4.86 2.71 -20.77
CA LEU A 39 4.46 3.74 -21.72
C LEU A 39 5.53 3.97 -22.79
N ASP A 40 5.17 4.70 -23.86
CA ASP A 40 6.04 5.03 -24.99
C ASP A 40 7.32 5.80 -24.57
N ASP A 41 7.23 6.57 -23.49
CA ASP A 41 8.32 7.37 -22.91
C ASP A 41 9.19 6.58 -21.91
N GLN A 42 9.04 5.25 -21.87
CA GLN A 42 9.67 4.33 -20.92
C GLN A 42 9.25 4.54 -19.46
N THR A 43 8.22 5.35 -19.18
CA THR A 43 7.68 5.44 -17.83
C THR A 43 6.87 4.19 -17.52
N GLU A 44 6.99 3.73 -16.28
CA GLU A 44 6.28 2.56 -15.79
C GLU A 44 5.10 2.99 -14.93
N THR A 45 3.95 2.38 -15.19
CA THR A 45 2.74 2.53 -14.38
C THR A 45 2.33 1.18 -13.85
N ILE A 46 2.11 1.11 -12.55
CA ILE A 46 1.56 -0.07 -11.87
C ILE A 46 0.05 0.12 -11.71
N VAL A 47 -0.69 -0.91 -12.05
CA VAL A 47 -2.14 -0.99 -11.85
C VAL A 47 -2.45 -2.25 -11.05
N GLU A 48 -3.45 -2.19 -10.18
CA GLU A 48 -3.85 -3.33 -9.34
C GLU A 48 -5.20 -3.88 -9.79
N VAL A 49 -5.28 -5.19 -10.01
CA VAL A 49 -6.53 -5.87 -10.36
C VAL A 49 -7.52 -5.80 -9.21
N GLN A 50 -8.72 -5.28 -9.47
CA GLN A 50 -9.81 -5.20 -8.49
C GLN A 50 -10.95 -6.18 -8.78
N GLN A 51 -11.15 -6.54 -10.04
CA GLN A 51 -12.29 -7.36 -10.43
C GLN A 51 -11.99 -8.16 -11.70
N LEU A 52 -12.57 -9.36 -11.80
CA LEU A 52 -12.63 -10.16 -13.02
C LEU A 52 -13.95 -9.88 -13.73
N LEU A 53 -13.90 -9.39 -14.97
CA LEU A 53 -15.10 -8.99 -15.73
C LEU A 53 -15.69 -10.14 -16.58
N GLY A 54 -14.91 -11.19 -16.83
CA GLY A 54 -15.23 -12.22 -17.83
C GLY A 54 -14.66 -11.87 -19.21
N ASP A 55 -14.87 -12.72 -20.22
CA ASP A 55 -14.29 -12.57 -21.57
C ASP A 55 -12.76 -12.32 -21.55
N ASN A 56 -12.08 -13.01 -20.65
CA ASN A 56 -10.65 -12.87 -20.38
C ASN A 56 -10.22 -11.41 -20.06
N GLN A 57 -11.10 -10.63 -19.43
CA GLN A 57 -10.83 -9.26 -19.01
C GLN A 57 -10.81 -9.12 -17.50
N VAL A 58 -9.91 -8.25 -17.04
CA VAL A 58 -9.83 -7.78 -15.66
C VAL A 58 -10.01 -6.27 -15.62
N ARG A 59 -10.59 -5.78 -14.52
CA ARG A 59 -10.64 -4.37 -14.19
C ARG A 59 -9.56 -4.06 -13.17
N ALA A 60 -8.70 -3.13 -13.50
CA ALA A 60 -7.61 -2.68 -12.66
C ALA A 60 -7.73 -1.19 -12.34
N VAL A 61 -7.12 -0.77 -11.24
CA VAL A 61 -7.03 0.64 -10.83
C VAL A 61 -5.57 1.07 -10.89
N SER A 62 -5.32 2.22 -11.53
CA SER A 62 -3.96 2.77 -11.65
C SER A 62 -3.49 3.42 -10.35
N MET A 63 -2.23 3.19 -10.01
CA MET A 63 -1.55 3.85 -8.87
C MET A 63 -0.95 5.21 -9.24
N ARG A 64 -0.93 5.56 -10.53
CA ARG A 64 -0.47 6.87 -11.07
C ARG A 64 -1.52 7.45 -12.01
N SER A 65 -1.28 8.68 -12.49
CA SER A 65 -2.13 9.26 -13.54
C SER A 65 -2.14 8.36 -14.77
N THR A 66 -3.32 8.22 -15.39
CA THR A 66 -3.52 7.48 -16.65
C THR A 66 -3.35 8.38 -17.87
N ASP A 67 -2.91 9.63 -17.68
CA ASP A 67 -2.65 10.57 -18.76
C ASP A 67 -1.57 10.03 -19.71
N GLY A 68 -1.83 10.13 -21.02
CA GLY A 68 -0.93 9.60 -22.04
C GLY A 68 -1.03 8.08 -22.28
N LEU A 69 -1.77 7.35 -21.46
CA LEU A 69 -1.98 5.92 -21.62
C LEU A 69 -2.96 5.65 -22.78
N LYS A 70 -2.59 4.73 -23.67
CA LYS A 70 -3.35 4.40 -24.88
C LYS A 70 -3.95 3.00 -24.78
N ARG A 71 -5.03 2.78 -25.52
CA ARG A 71 -5.57 1.43 -25.72
C ARG A 71 -4.62 0.62 -26.60
N GLY A 72 -4.57 -0.68 -26.36
CA GLY A 72 -3.68 -1.61 -27.05
C GLY A 72 -2.26 -1.68 -26.46
N VAL A 73 -1.93 -0.86 -25.47
CA VAL A 73 -0.63 -0.93 -24.79
C VAL A 73 -0.49 -2.25 -24.04
N GLU A 74 0.71 -2.83 -24.08
CA GLU A 74 1.05 -4.09 -23.42
C GLU A 74 0.99 -3.91 -21.89
N ALA A 75 0.36 -4.89 -21.23
CA ALA A 75 0.22 -4.97 -19.79
C ALA A 75 0.80 -6.31 -19.32
N LEU A 76 1.73 -6.26 -18.38
CA LEU A 76 2.48 -7.41 -17.91
C LEU A 76 2.04 -7.78 -16.50
N ASP A 77 1.52 -8.98 -16.31
CA ASP A 77 1.23 -9.49 -14.97
C ASP A 77 2.53 -9.80 -14.22
N LEU A 78 2.70 -9.22 -13.04
CA LEU A 78 3.85 -9.49 -12.18
C LEU A 78 3.69 -10.80 -11.37
N GLY A 79 2.50 -11.40 -11.38
CA GLY A 79 2.18 -12.65 -10.66
C GLY A 79 2.17 -12.50 -9.15
N LYS A 80 2.26 -11.26 -8.64
CA LYS A 80 2.29 -10.94 -7.21
C LYS A 80 1.54 -9.63 -6.93
N PRO A 81 1.03 -9.44 -5.70
CA PRO A 81 0.47 -8.16 -5.29
C PRO A 81 1.54 -7.06 -5.23
N ILE A 82 1.07 -5.81 -5.15
CA ILE A 82 1.95 -4.68 -4.82
C ILE A 82 2.64 -4.99 -3.49
N SER A 83 3.97 -4.98 -3.52
CA SER A 83 4.82 -5.32 -2.38
C SER A 83 5.75 -4.15 -2.09
N VAL A 84 5.83 -3.76 -0.82
CA VAL A 84 6.57 -2.58 -0.37
C VAL A 84 7.74 -2.98 0.52
N PRO A 85 8.84 -2.22 0.54
CA PRO A 85 9.97 -2.50 1.42
C PRO A 85 9.55 -2.35 2.90
N VAL A 86 10.14 -3.17 3.75
CA VAL A 86 9.90 -3.15 5.20
C VAL A 86 11.20 -3.26 5.99
N GLY A 87 11.12 -3.00 7.30
CA GLY A 87 12.24 -3.11 8.24
C GLY A 87 12.90 -1.77 8.55
N THR A 88 13.98 -1.82 9.32
CA THR A 88 14.71 -0.62 9.80
C THR A 88 15.15 0.34 8.68
N PRO A 89 15.55 -0.10 7.46
CA PRO A 89 15.95 0.81 6.39
C PRO A 89 14.85 1.77 5.92
N THR A 90 13.57 1.50 6.22
CA THR A 90 12.45 2.38 5.83
C THR A 90 12.21 3.51 6.81
N LEU A 91 12.82 3.49 8.00
CA LEU A 91 12.61 4.52 9.02
C LEU A 91 13.14 5.88 8.56
N GLY A 92 12.31 6.92 8.69
CA GLY A 92 12.66 8.29 8.31
C GLY A 92 12.64 8.56 6.80
N ARG A 93 12.32 7.56 5.98
CA ARG A 93 12.18 7.67 4.52
C ARG A 93 10.73 7.94 4.13
N ILE A 94 10.51 8.57 2.97
CA ILE A 94 9.17 8.79 2.41
C ILE A 94 8.99 7.90 1.19
N PHE A 95 7.95 7.06 1.22
CA PHE A 95 7.62 6.16 0.12
C PHE A 95 6.25 6.48 -0.48
N ASN A 96 6.10 6.18 -1.77
CA ASN A 96 4.79 6.17 -2.41
C ASN A 96 4.06 4.83 -2.18
N VAL A 97 2.84 4.71 -2.72
CA VAL A 97 1.97 3.53 -2.54
C VAL A 97 2.56 2.22 -3.10
N ILE A 98 3.46 2.32 -4.08
CA ILE A 98 4.13 1.16 -4.68
C ILE A 98 5.50 0.85 -4.04
N GLY A 99 5.88 1.58 -2.99
CA GLY A 99 7.10 1.32 -2.23
C GLY A 99 8.37 1.97 -2.79
N GLU A 100 8.25 2.93 -3.72
CA GLU A 100 9.39 3.69 -4.24
C GLU A 100 9.67 4.90 -3.34
N PRO A 101 10.95 5.20 -3.05
CA PRO A 101 11.33 6.39 -2.29
C PRO A 101 11.07 7.67 -3.10
N VAL A 102 10.42 8.65 -2.48
CA VAL A 102 10.07 9.96 -3.09
C VAL A 102 10.65 11.14 -2.30
N ASP A 103 11.58 10.86 -1.38
CA ASP A 103 12.23 11.86 -0.52
C ASP A 103 13.51 12.48 -1.11
N GLU A 104 13.86 12.14 -2.36
CA GLU A 104 15.09 12.60 -3.03
C GLU A 104 16.40 12.21 -2.31
N GLN A 105 16.36 11.30 -1.34
CA GLN A 105 17.53 10.83 -0.58
C GLN A 105 18.21 9.59 -1.19
N GLY A 106 17.95 9.33 -2.48
CA GLY A 106 18.49 8.18 -3.21
C GLY A 106 17.77 6.85 -2.91
N ALA A 107 18.32 5.75 -3.42
CA ALA A 107 17.73 4.42 -3.26
C ALA A 107 17.79 3.93 -1.80
N VAL A 108 16.82 3.12 -1.40
CA VAL A 108 16.81 2.41 -0.12
C VAL A 108 17.28 0.99 -0.39
N THR A 109 18.29 0.53 0.37
CA THR A 109 18.65 -0.90 0.37
C THR A 109 17.76 -1.59 1.39
N TYR A 110 17.07 -2.65 0.98
CA TYR A 110 16.18 -3.44 1.82
C TYR A 110 16.35 -4.93 1.49
N ASP A 111 16.18 -5.76 2.50
CA ASP A 111 16.32 -7.22 2.37
C ASP A 111 14.96 -7.91 2.20
N GLU A 112 13.88 -7.28 2.65
CA GLU A 112 12.54 -7.84 2.71
C GLU A 112 11.50 -6.89 2.11
N THR A 113 10.50 -7.48 1.46
CA THR A 113 9.30 -6.78 0.99
C THR A 113 8.07 -7.55 1.44
N LEU A 114 7.01 -6.84 1.81
CA LEU A 114 5.73 -7.44 2.17
C LEU A 114 4.60 -6.95 1.27
N PRO A 115 3.61 -7.80 0.93
CA PRO A 115 2.43 -7.38 0.19
C PRO A 115 1.58 -6.41 1.02
N ILE A 116 0.94 -5.46 0.34
CA ILE A 116 0.00 -4.52 0.97
C ILE A 116 -1.33 -5.19 1.35
N HIS A 117 -1.71 -6.24 0.62
CA HIS A 117 -2.86 -7.08 0.91
C HIS A 117 -2.41 -8.29 1.74
N ARG A 118 -2.97 -8.41 2.94
CA ARG A 118 -2.76 -9.57 3.83
C ARG A 118 -4.04 -9.81 4.62
N ASP A 119 -4.26 -11.07 4.98
CA ASP A 119 -5.36 -11.43 5.86
C ASP A 119 -5.20 -10.78 7.23
N ALA A 120 -6.34 -10.52 7.88
CA ALA A 120 -6.33 -10.09 9.27
C ALA A 120 -5.72 -11.20 10.16
N PRO A 121 -5.06 -10.82 11.28
CA PRO A 121 -4.56 -11.80 12.24
C PRO A 121 -5.65 -12.77 12.70
N ALA A 122 -5.27 -14.02 12.95
CA ALA A 122 -6.21 -15.05 13.37
C ALA A 122 -6.73 -14.74 14.79
N PHE A 123 -7.95 -15.21 15.11
CA PHE A 123 -8.54 -15.00 16.44
C PHE A 123 -7.64 -15.49 17.59
N THR A 124 -6.89 -16.57 17.36
CA THR A 124 -5.94 -17.16 18.32
C THR A 124 -4.71 -16.29 18.58
N GLU A 125 -4.39 -15.36 17.69
CA GLU A 125 -3.24 -14.44 17.80
C GLU A 125 -3.62 -13.13 18.50
N LEU A 126 -4.92 -12.90 18.75
CA LEU A 126 -5.40 -11.66 19.34
C LEU A 126 -5.09 -11.61 20.84
N GLU A 127 -4.42 -10.55 21.26
CA GLU A 127 -4.15 -10.31 22.67
C GLU A 127 -5.41 -9.79 23.39
N THR A 128 -5.96 -10.60 24.29
CA THR A 128 -7.19 -10.29 25.03
C THR A 128 -6.94 -9.41 26.26
N LYS A 129 -5.68 -9.28 26.70
CA LYS A 129 -5.34 -8.53 27.91
C LYS A 129 -5.45 -7.03 27.65
N PRO A 130 -6.31 -6.30 28.39
CA PRO A 130 -6.32 -4.84 28.32
C PRO A 130 -5.03 -4.31 28.96
N SER A 131 -4.24 -3.58 28.18
CA SER A 131 -3.08 -2.84 28.66
C SER A 131 -3.19 -1.38 28.22
N ILE A 132 -2.91 -0.46 29.15
CA ILE A 132 -2.99 0.97 28.90
C ILE A 132 -1.70 1.42 28.22
N PHE A 133 -1.84 2.29 27.23
CA PHE A 133 -0.77 3.02 26.60
C PHE A 133 -0.77 4.44 27.15
N GLU A 134 0.18 4.73 28.04
CA GLU A 134 0.31 6.05 28.67
C GLU A 134 0.85 7.07 27.67
N THR A 135 0.09 8.13 27.42
CA THR A 135 0.48 9.17 26.45
C THR A 135 1.23 10.34 27.10
N GLY A 136 1.08 10.51 28.41
CA GLY A 136 1.53 11.68 29.16
C GLY A 136 0.69 12.93 28.88
N ILE A 137 -0.47 12.79 28.24
CA ILE A 137 -1.41 13.87 27.94
C ILE A 137 -2.57 13.74 28.91
N LYS A 138 -2.65 14.66 29.89
CA LYS A 138 -3.62 14.60 31.00
C LYS A 138 -5.06 14.31 30.57
N VAL A 139 -5.54 15.00 29.53
CA VAL A 139 -6.94 14.82 29.07
C VAL A 139 -7.16 13.44 28.45
N VAL A 140 -6.15 12.89 27.77
CA VAL A 140 -6.21 11.55 27.16
C VAL A 140 -6.10 10.50 28.26
N ASP A 141 -5.06 10.54 29.08
CA ASP A 141 -4.80 9.50 30.07
C ASP A 141 -5.87 9.44 31.17
N LEU A 142 -6.51 10.59 31.49
CA LEU A 142 -7.57 10.64 32.51
C LEU A 142 -8.96 10.29 31.97
N LEU A 143 -9.35 10.81 30.79
CA LEU A 143 -10.73 10.71 30.31
C LEU A 143 -10.92 9.63 29.24
N ALA A 144 -9.90 9.36 28.43
CA ALA A 144 -9.99 8.44 27.30
C ALA A 144 -8.64 7.71 27.09
N PRO A 145 -8.20 6.89 28.07
CA PRO A 145 -6.90 6.26 28.04
C PRO A 145 -6.76 5.33 26.82
N TYR A 146 -5.62 5.39 26.16
CA TYR A 146 -5.36 4.57 24.98
C TYR A 146 -5.05 3.13 25.38
N ARG A 147 -5.51 2.18 24.57
CA ARG A 147 -5.18 0.75 24.73
C ARG A 147 -3.98 0.43 23.84
N ARG A 148 -2.97 -0.26 24.38
CA ARG A 148 -1.83 -0.77 23.59
C ARG A 148 -2.34 -1.77 22.54
N GLY A 149 -1.86 -1.62 21.29
CA GLY A 149 -2.36 -2.39 20.15
C GLY A 149 -3.81 -2.06 19.74
N GLY A 150 -4.44 -1.05 20.36
CA GLY A 150 -5.78 -0.60 20.02
C GLY A 150 -5.82 0.35 18.81
N LYS A 151 -7.02 0.57 18.28
CA LYS A 151 -7.29 1.57 17.24
C LYS A 151 -7.83 2.84 17.89
N ILE A 152 -7.26 4.00 17.54
CA ILE A 152 -7.62 5.30 18.11
C ILE A 152 -8.09 6.22 16.99
N GLY A 153 -9.25 6.87 17.17
CA GLY A 153 -9.78 7.86 16.24
C GLY A 153 -9.63 9.28 16.78
N LEU A 154 -9.05 10.18 15.98
CA LEU A 154 -8.94 11.61 16.29
C LEU A 154 -9.99 12.40 15.50
N PHE A 155 -11.14 12.65 16.12
CA PHE A 155 -12.26 13.35 15.49
C PHE A 155 -12.21 14.85 15.77
N GLY A 156 -12.34 15.67 14.73
CA GLY A 156 -12.42 17.12 14.86
C GLY A 156 -12.33 17.87 13.53
N GLY A 157 -12.73 19.14 13.52
CA GLY A 157 -12.75 20.01 12.33
C GLY A 157 -11.37 20.47 11.85
N ALA A 158 -11.33 21.37 10.87
CA ALA A 158 -10.09 22.02 10.44
C ALA A 158 -9.53 22.92 11.56
N GLY A 159 -8.20 22.98 11.70
CA GLY A 159 -7.54 23.88 12.66
C GLY A 159 -7.60 23.47 14.14
N VAL A 160 -8.28 22.38 14.51
CA VAL A 160 -8.44 21.97 15.92
C VAL A 160 -7.21 21.26 16.54
N GLY A 161 -6.07 21.26 15.85
CA GLY A 161 -4.83 20.71 16.39
C GLY A 161 -4.62 19.19 16.25
N LYS A 162 -5.38 18.48 15.39
CA LYS A 162 -5.20 17.02 15.17
C LYS A 162 -3.75 16.65 14.80
N THR A 163 -3.15 17.37 13.85
CA THR A 163 -1.76 17.14 13.43
C THR A 163 -0.78 17.44 14.56
N VAL A 164 -1.01 18.50 15.34
CA VAL A 164 -0.19 18.85 16.50
C VAL A 164 -0.22 17.74 17.54
N LEU A 165 -1.40 17.16 17.80
CA LEU A 165 -1.55 16.04 18.71
C LEU A 165 -0.81 14.79 18.22
N ILE A 166 -0.86 14.48 16.92
CA ILE A 166 -0.10 13.35 16.34
C ILE A 166 1.40 13.58 16.49
N MET A 167 1.90 14.78 16.18
CA MET A 167 3.33 15.11 16.35
C MET A 167 3.76 14.98 17.80
N GLU A 168 2.94 15.45 18.74
CA GLU A 168 3.21 15.34 20.18
C GLU A 168 3.25 13.88 20.64
N LEU A 169 2.36 13.02 20.13
CA LEU A 169 2.41 11.58 20.41
C LEU A 169 3.71 10.95 19.90
N ILE A 170 4.15 11.29 18.69
CA ILE A 170 5.38 10.72 18.08
C ILE A 170 6.66 11.16 18.81
N VAL A 171 6.76 12.42 19.22
CA VAL A 171 7.98 12.97 19.85
C VAL A 171 8.18 12.43 21.26
N ARG A 172 7.12 12.01 21.94
CA ARG A 172 7.18 11.60 23.34
C ARG A 172 7.97 10.28 23.55
N PRO A 173 8.77 10.18 24.63
CA PRO A 173 9.66 9.03 24.87
C PRO A 173 8.95 7.67 24.89
N VAL A 174 7.71 7.62 25.39
CA VAL A 174 6.92 6.38 25.49
C VAL A 174 6.66 5.74 24.12
N TRP A 175 6.57 6.56 23.06
CA TRP A 175 6.46 6.05 21.69
C TRP A 175 7.81 5.53 21.17
N LYS A 176 8.94 6.17 21.49
CA LYS A 176 10.27 5.71 21.04
C LYS A 176 10.63 4.33 21.58
N GLU A 177 10.26 4.03 22.83
CA GLU A 177 10.48 2.70 23.43
C GLU A 177 9.58 1.61 22.82
N SER A 178 8.45 1.99 22.20
CA SER A 178 7.52 1.04 21.57
C SER A 178 7.93 0.62 20.15
N PHE A 179 8.89 1.31 19.52
CA PHE A 179 9.46 0.99 18.20
C PHE A 179 10.94 0.55 18.27
N ALA A 180 11.52 0.50 19.46
CA ALA A 180 12.82 -0.12 19.69
C ALA A 180 12.63 -1.65 19.69
N PHE A 181 12.71 -2.25 18.50
CA PHE A 181 12.91 -3.68 18.31
C PHE A 181 14.41 -4.00 18.26
#